data_AF-A0A2S9FM11-F1
#
_entry.id   AF-A0A2S9FM11-F1
#
_cell.length_a   1.000
_cell.length_b   1.000
_cell.length_c   1.000
_cell.angle_alpha   90.00
_cell.angle_beta   90.00
_cell.angle_gamma   90.00
#
_symmetry.space_group_name_H-M   'P 1'
#
loop_
_entity.id
_entity.type
_entity.pdbx_description
1 polymer ?
#
loop_
_entity_poly.entity_id
_entity_poly.type
_entity_poly.pdbx_seq_one_letter_code
_entity_poly.pdbx_strand_id
1 'polypeptide(L)'
;RTTLVPLIDALHRRMRDERVMDFGMQMASAARLASQFPQVGEQLRERYRVVLLDEYQDTGHAQRVALSSLFGAGADDGLALTAVGDPIQSIYGWRGASATNLPRFTTDFPLADGTPAPTLELRTSWRNPPEVLHLANEVSVDARRR
;
A
#
# COMPACT_ATOMS: atom_id res chain seq x y z
N ARG A 1 5.02 -24.32 18.41
CA ARG A 1 4.41 -23.29 17.52
C ARG A 1 3.15 -23.81 16.81
N THR A 2 3.05 -25.11 16.48
CA THR A 2 1.88 -25.76 15.85
C THR A 2 0.65 -25.95 16.74
N THR A 3 0.80 -25.88 18.06
CA THR A 3 -0.31 -26.06 19.02
C THR A 3 -1.38 -24.97 18.96
N LEU A 4 -1.06 -23.78 18.44
CA LEU A 4 -2.01 -22.66 18.33
C LEU A 4 -2.84 -22.70 17.04
N VAL A 5 -2.41 -23.45 16.03
CA VAL A 5 -3.10 -23.50 14.72
C VAL A 5 -4.55 -23.95 14.85
N PRO A 6 -4.87 -25.05 15.56
CA PRO A 6 -6.26 -25.49 15.70
C PRO A 6 -7.15 -24.47 16.43
N LEU A 7 -6.58 -23.67 17.34
CA LEU A 7 -7.31 -22.62 18.07
C LEU A 7 -7.67 -21.45 17.15
N ILE A 8 -6.73 -21.00 16.32
CA ILE A 8 -6.96 -19.94 15.33
C ILE A 8 -8.01 -20.39 14.30
N ASP A 9 -7.93 -21.64 13.84
CA ASP A 9 -8.92 -22.18 12.90
C ASP A 9 -10.32 -22.31 13.52
N ALA A 10 -10.42 -22.67 14.81
CA ALA A 10 -11.68 -22.67 15.54
C ALA A 10 -12.28 -21.27 15.67
N LEU A 11 -11.45 -20.25 15.96
CA LEU A 11 -11.88 -18.85 15.98
C LEU A 11 -12.42 -18.42 14.61
N HIS A 12 -11.68 -18.68 13.53
CA HIS A 12 -12.11 -18.33 12.18
C HIS A 12 -13.41 -19.04 11.76
N ARG A 13 -13.60 -20.31 12.15
CA ARG A 13 -14.88 -21.02 11.92
C ARG A 13 -16.03 -20.31 12.64
N ARG A 14 -15.87 -20.04 13.93
CA ARG A 14 -16.90 -19.36 14.73
C ARG A 14 -17.27 -17.98 14.17
N MET A 15 -16.28 -17.18 13.77
CA MET A 15 -16.53 -15.87 13.17
C MET A 15 -17.35 -15.96 11.88
N ARG A 16 -17.14 -16.99 11.05
CA ARG A 16 -17.96 -17.23 9.85
C ARG A 16 -19.38 -17.64 10.19
N ASP A 17 -19.55 -18.54 11.15
CA ASP A 17 -20.86 -19.02 11.58
C ASP A 17 -21.72 -17.87 12.15
N GLU A 18 -21.09 -16.94 12.87
CA GLU A 18 -21.71 -15.73 13.42
C GLU A 18 -21.77 -14.55 12.42
N ARG A 19 -21.19 -14.70 11.21
CA ARG A 19 -21.12 -13.65 10.17
C ARG A 19 -20.47 -12.35 10.64
N VAL A 20 -19.44 -12.45 11.46
CA VAL A 20 -18.65 -11.31 11.95
C VAL A 20 -17.26 -11.31 11.31
N MET A 21 -16.66 -10.12 11.21
CA MET A 21 -15.36 -9.93 10.57
C MET A 21 -14.54 -8.88 11.33
N ASP A 22 -13.24 -9.12 11.48
CA ASP A 22 -12.30 -8.10 11.97
C ASP A 22 -11.72 -7.26 10.81
N PHE A 23 -11.04 -6.17 11.15
CA PHE A 23 -10.45 -5.27 10.15
C PHE A 23 -9.39 -5.93 9.26
N GLY A 24 -8.62 -6.88 9.78
CA GLY A 24 -7.61 -7.60 9.01
C GLY A 24 -8.24 -8.54 7.98
N MET A 25 -9.32 -9.21 8.36
CA MET A 25 -10.12 -10.07 7.49
C MET A 25 -10.81 -9.30 6.37
N GLN A 26 -11.24 -8.05 6.62
CA GLN A 26 -11.78 -7.18 5.57
C GLN A 26 -10.75 -6.99 4.45
N MET A 27 -9.54 -6.56 4.81
CA MET A 27 -8.47 -6.33 3.82
C MET A 27 -7.99 -7.61 3.15
N ALA A 28 -7.85 -8.71 3.90
CA ALA A 28 -7.46 -9.98 3.33
C ALA A 28 -8.50 -10.53 2.34
N SER A 29 -9.79 -10.34 2.63
CA SER A 29 -10.87 -10.77 1.74
C SER A 29 -10.97 -9.89 0.50
N ALA A 30 -10.83 -8.58 0.64
CA ALA A 30 -10.77 -7.64 -0.48
C ALA A 30 -9.58 -7.93 -1.41
N ALA A 31 -8.39 -8.19 -0.86
CA ALA A 31 -7.21 -8.56 -1.63
C ALA A 31 -7.42 -9.84 -2.44
N ARG A 32 -7.99 -10.89 -1.82
CA ARG A 32 -8.32 -12.13 -2.52
C ARG A 32 -9.30 -11.89 -3.65
N LEU A 33 -10.39 -11.17 -3.38
CA LEU A 33 -11.42 -10.88 -4.36
C LEU A 33 -10.85 -10.11 -5.57
N ALA A 34 -10.06 -9.06 -5.33
CA ALA A 34 -9.40 -8.30 -6.38
C ALA A 34 -8.44 -9.15 -7.22
N SER A 35 -7.65 -10.03 -6.59
CA SER A 35 -6.68 -10.87 -7.29
C SER A 35 -7.30 -12.03 -8.09
N GLN A 36 -8.45 -12.54 -7.66
CA GLN A 36 -9.07 -13.75 -8.24
C GLN A 36 -10.12 -13.43 -9.31
N PHE A 37 -10.70 -12.23 -9.27
CA PHE A 37 -11.79 -11.83 -10.15
C PHE A 37 -11.42 -10.54 -10.90
N PRO A 38 -10.75 -10.63 -12.07
CA PRO A 38 -10.29 -9.46 -12.84
C PRO A 38 -11.40 -8.47 -13.20
N GLN A 39 -12.65 -8.94 -13.33
CA GLN A 39 -13.81 -8.12 -13.67
C GLN A 39 -14.04 -6.99 -12.65
N VAL A 40 -13.62 -7.19 -11.40
CA VAL A 40 -13.72 -6.17 -10.36
C VAL A 40 -12.81 -4.98 -10.66
N GLY A 41 -11.58 -5.25 -11.08
CA GLY A 41 -10.64 -4.22 -11.50
C GLY A 41 -11.10 -3.50 -12.77
N GLU A 42 -11.61 -4.25 -13.76
CA GLU A 42 -12.15 -3.71 -15.01
C GLU A 42 -13.26 -2.68 -14.75
N GLN A 43 -14.29 -3.07 -13.99
CA GLN A 43 -15.40 -2.18 -13.64
C GLN A 43 -14.97 -0.93 -12.87
N LEU A 44 -13.96 -1.06 -11.99
CA LEU A 44 -13.45 0.06 -11.23
C LEU A 44 -12.61 1.03 -12.07
N ARG A 45 -11.82 0.52 -13.03
CA ARG A 45 -11.05 1.35 -13.97
C ARG A 45 -11.92 2.05 -15.02
N GLU A 46 -13.07 1.47 -15.37
CA GLU A 46 -14.09 2.16 -16.17
C GLU A 46 -14.72 3.32 -15.40
N ARG A 47 -14.98 3.12 -14.10
CA ARG A 47 -15.62 4.12 -13.25
C ARG A 47 -14.68 5.24 -12.82
N TYR A 48 -13.45 4.91 -12.44
CA TYR A 48 -12.49 5.85 -11.90
C TYR A 48 -11.30 5.95 -12.84
N ARG A 49 -11.10 7.14 -13.42
CA ARG A 49 -9.96 7.44 -14.31
C ARG A 49 -8.77 8.08 -13.60
N VAL A 50 -8.97 8.51 -12.36
CA VAL A 50 -7.94 9.13 -11.51
C VAL A 50 -8.01 8.50 -10.12
N VAL A 51 -6.88 8.02 -9.60
CA VAL A 51 -6.76 7.41 -8.27
C VAL A 51 -5.56 8.01 -7.55
N LEU A 52 -5.79 8.50 -6.33
CA LEU A 52 -4.77 9.11 -5.48
C LEU A 52 -4.60 8.26 -4.22
N LEU A 53 -3.36 7.88 -3.93
CA LEU A 53 -2.99 7.10 -2.77
C LEU A 53 -2.06 7.95 -1.88
N ASP A 54 -2.57 8.36 -0.72
CA ASP A 54 -1.81 9.13 0.26
C ASP A 54 -1.18 8.22 1.32
N GLU A 55 -0.12 8.69 1.98
CA GLU A 55 0.62 7.99 3.03
C GLU A 55 0.98 6.53 2.66
N TYR A 56 1.41 6.31 1.42
CA TYR A 56 1.58 4.96 0.87
C TYR A 56 2.64 4.14 1.61
N GLN A 57 3.60 4.79 2.28
CA GLN A 57 4.60 4.14 3.13
C GLN A 57 3.98 3.33 4.29
N ASP A 58 2.77 3.69 4.73
CA ASP A 58 2.07 3.02 5.84
C ASP A 58 1.09 1.93 5.37
N THR A 59 1.09 1.61 4.07
CA THR A 59 0.27 0.55 3.50
C THR A 59 0.76 -0.83 3.95
N GLY A 60 -0.15 -1.74 4.28
CA GLY A 60 0.16 -3.14 4.59
C GLY A 60 0.20 -4.05 3.36
N HIS A 61 0.71 -5.28 3.50
CA HIS A 61 0.81 -6.23 2.39
C HIS A 61 -0.54 -6.52 1.69
N ALA A 62 -1.60 -6.77 2.46
CA ALA A 62 -2.92 -7.07 1.89
C ALA A 62 -3.49 -5.90 1.08
N GLN A 63 -3.31 -4.67 1.57
CA GLN A 63 -3.73 -3.45 0.86
C GLN A 63 -2.92 -3.28 -0.42
N ARG A 64 -1.60 -3.51 -0.38
CA ARG A 64 -0.75 -3.48 -1.58
C ARG A 64 -1.26 -4.42 -2.66
N VAL A 65 -1.52 -5.68 -2.31
CA VAL A 65 -2.05 -6.69 -3.24
C VAL A 65 -3.39 -6.27 -3.81
N ALA A 66 -4.32 -5.81 -2.97
CA ALA A 66 -5.62 -5.33 -3.43
C ALA A 66 -5.46 -4.17 -4.44
N LEU A 67 -4.67 -3.14 -4.10
CA LEU A 67 -4.48 -1.98 -4.95
C LEU A 67 -3.78 -2.32 -6.28
N SER A 68 -2.73 -3.14 -6.26
CA SER A 68 -2.03 -3.56 -7.48
C SER A 68 -2.91 -4.42 -8.39
N SER A 69 -3.78 -5.27 -7.82
CA SER A 69 -4.72 -6.07 -8.62
C SER A 69 -5.85 -5.23 -9.23
N LEU A 70 -6.30 -4.17 -8.55
CA LEU A 70 -7.38 -3.32 -9.04
C LEU A 70 -6.91 -2.26 -10.04
N PHE A 71 -5.76 -1.64 -9.79
CA PHE A 71 -5.34 -0.42 -10.50
C PHE A 71 -3.91 -0.49 -11.08
N GLY A 72 -3.21 -1.61 -10.92
CA GLY A 72 -1.83 -1.78 -11.36
C GLY A 72 -1.64 -2.75 -12.51
N ALA A 73 -0.43 -3.32 -12.58
CA ALA A 73 0.00 -4.31 -13.57
C ALA A 73 -0.11 -3.87 -15.04
N GLY A 74 0.01 -2.57 -15.34
CA GLY A 74 -0.06 -2.05 -16.71
C GLY A 74 -1.43 -2.27 -17.37
N ALA A 75 -2.50 -2.41 -16.58
CA ALA A 75 -3.81 -2.82 -17.09
C ALA A 75 -4.51 -1.73 -17.92
N ASP A 76 -4.15 -0.45 -17.76
CA ASP A 76 -4.76 0.69 -18.44
C ASP A 76 -3.87 1.93 -18.39
N ASP A 77 -3.21 2.28 -19.49
CA ASP A 77 -2.37 3.49 -19.60
C ASP A 77 -3.17 4.80 -19.53
N GLY A 78 -4.48 4.75 -19.72
CA GLY A 78 -5.35 5.91 -19.62
C GLY A 78 -5.80 6.21 -18.18
N LEU A 79 -5.38 5.41 -17.19
CA LEU A 79 -5.67 5.62 -15.78
C LEU A 79 -4.55 6.47 -15.15
N ALA A 80 -4.90 7.64 -14.61
CA ALA A 80 -3.96 8.43 -13.83
C ALA A 80 -3.91 7.92 -12.38
N LEU A 81 -2.85 7.19 -12.02
CA LEU A 81 -2.60 6.74 -10.65
C LEU A 81 -1.42 7.52 -10.06
N THR A 82 -1.57 8.04 -8.85
CA THR A 82 -0.49 8.70 -8.13
C THR A 82 -0.46 8.23 -6.68
N ALA A 83 0.70 7.78 -6.22
CA ALA A 83 0.95 7.50 -4.82
C ALA A 83 1.98 8.49 -4.26
N VAL A 84 1.73 8.98 -3.05
CA VAL A 84 2.64 9.87 -2.32
C VAL A 84 3.00 9.24 -0.98
N GLY A 85 4.18 9.58 -0.48
CA GLY A 85 4.66 9.10 0.80
C GLY A 85 6.10 9.50 1.07
N ASP A 86 6.52 9.32 2.32
CA ASP A 86 7.90 9.55 2.77
C ASP A 86 8.43 8.30 3.49
N PRO A 87 9.43 7.58 2.94
CA PRO A 87 9.97 6.37 3.56
C PRO A 87 10.47 6.59 4.99
N ILE A 88 11.02 7.77 5.30
CA ILE A 88 11.56 8.06 6.64
C ILE A 88 10.47 8.41 7.66
N GLN A 89 9.21 8.54 7.22
CA GLN A 89 8.05 8.74 8.08
C GLN A 89 7.24 7.46 8.33
N SER A 90 7.68 6.30 7.80
CA SER A 90 7.03 5.02 8.09
C SER A 90 7.32 4.56 9.52
N ILE A 91 6.42 4.90 10.45
CA ILE A 91 6.54 4.59 11.88
C ILE A 91 5.62 3.44 12.33
N TYR A 92 4.78 2.92 11.43
CA TYR A 92 3.79 1.88 11.73
C TYR A 92 4.25 0.45 11.39
N GLY A 93 5.55 0.19 11.31
CA GLY A 93 6.10 -1.13 10.97
C GLY A 93 5.56 -2.27 11.85
N TRP A 94 5.29 -1.99 13.14
CA TRP A 94 4.69 -2.95 14.08
C TRP A 94 3.24 -3.34 13.75
N ARG A 95 2.52 -2.56 12.92
CA ARG A 95 1.18 -2.86 12.40
C ARG A 95 1.19 -3.54 11.04
N GLY A 96 2.37 -3.86 10.51
CA GLY A 96 2.53 -4.49 9.20
C GLY A 96 2.61 -3.51 8.03
N ALA A 97 2.72 -2.20 8.29
CA ALA A 97 3.19 -1.24 7.31
C ALA A 97 4.62 -1.59 6.87
N SER A 98 4.98 -1.26 5.63
CA SER A 98 6.36 -1.44 5.16
C SER A 98 6.82 -0.25 4.33
N ALA A 99 7.86 0.43 4.82
CA ALA A 99 8.58 1.47 4.08
C ALA A 99 9.07 0.98 2.70
N THR A 100 9.29 -0.33 2.54
CA THR A 100 9.68 -0.93 1.26
C THR A 100 8.61 -0.87 0.18
N ASN A 101 7.37 -0.49 0.51
CA ASN A 101 6.29 -0.38 -0.47
C ASN A 101 6.50 0.78 -1.42
N LEU A 102 7.06 1.90 -0.96
CA LEU A 102 7.27 3.07 -1.82
C LEU A 102 8.26 2.78 -2.97
N PRO A 103 9.43 2.15 -2.73
CA PRO A 103 10.30 1.72 -3.83
C PRO A 103 9.65 0.68 -4.75
N ARG A 104 8.87 -0.26 -4.18
CA ARG A 104 8.19 -1.32 -4.94
C ARG A 104 7.03 -0.82 -5.79
N PHE A 105 6.48 0.36 -5.49
CA PHE A 105 5.39 0.96 -6.25
C PHE A 105 5.73 1.03 -7.75
N THR A 106 6.96 1.43 -8.09
CA THR A 106 7.42 1.55 -9.49
C THR A 106 7.30 0.24 -10.27
N THR A 107 7.47 -0.91 -9.60
CA THR A 107 7.38 -2.24 -10.20
C THR A 107 6.01 -2.90 -10.04
N ASP A 108 5.22 -2.50 -9.05
CA ASP A 108 3.85 -3.01 -8.85
C ASP A 108 2.84 -2.32 -9.79
N PHE A 109 3.16 -1.09 -10.18
CA PHE A 109 2.36 -0.25 -11.07
C PHE A 109 3.21 0.21 -12.26
N PRO A 110 3.69 -0.73 -13.11
CA PRO A 110 4.42 -0.38 -14.31
C PRO A 110 3.49 0.28 -15.34
N LEU A 111 4.07 0.96 -16.31
CA LEU A 111 3.38 1.35 -17.54
C LEU A 111 2.99 0.09 -18.34
N ALA A 112 2.02 0.18 -19.27
CA ALA A 112 1.56 -1.00 -20.01
C ALA A 112 2.64 -1.66 -20.89
N ASP A 113 3.70 -0.92 -21.24
CA ASP A 113 4.87 -1.46 -21.93
C ASP A 113 5.82 -2.26 -21.01
N GLY A 114 5.49 -2.35 -19.71
CA GLY A 114 6.26 -3.06 -18.69
C GLY A 114 7.38 -2.24 -18.06
N THR A 115 7.59 -0.98 -18.48
CA THR A 115 8.59 -0.12 -17.85
C THR A 115 8.15 0.33 -16.46
N PRO A 116 9.08 0.47 -15.49
CA PRO A 116 8.73 0.92 -14.14
C PRO A 116 8.16 2.34 -14.13
N ALA A 117 7.20 2.60 -13.25
CA ALA A 117 6.62 3.94 -13.09
C ALA A 117 7.69 4.99 -12.70
N PRO A 118 7.59 6.23 -13.22
CA PRO A 118 8.50 7.31 -12.86
C PRO A 118 8.32 7.72 -11.40
N THR A 119 9.40 8.20 -10.78
CA THR A 119 9.39 8.78 -9.42
C THR A 119 9.74 10.26 -9.49
N LEU A 120 8.97 11.09 -8.80
CA LEU A 120 9.20 12.52 -8.66
C LEU A 120 9.39 12.87 -7.18
N GLU A 121 10.20 13.89 -6.90
CA GLU A 121 10.49 14.30 -5.54
C GLU A 121 9.94 15.70 -5.24
N LEU A 122 9.26 15.83 -4.10
CA LEU A 122 8.80 17.11 -3.56
C LEU A 122 9.55 17.39 -2.27
N ARG A 123 10.61 18.21 -2.35
CA ARG A 123 11.55 18.44 -1.24
C ARG A 123 11.31 19.74 -0.46
N THR A 124 10.45 20.62 -0.97
CA THR A 124 10.21 21.94 -0.36
C THR A 124 9.27 21.82 0.83
N SER A 125 9.74 22.20 2.01
CA SER A 125 8.86 22.39 3.16
C SER A 125 8.29 23.80 3.15
N TRP A 126 6.96 23.89 3.17
CA TRP A 126 6.22 25.15 3.34
C TRP A 126 5.72 25.35 4.78
N ARG A 127 5.91 24.33 5.64
CA ARG A 127 5.38 24.29 7.01
C ARG A 127 6.42 24.72 8.04
N ASN A 128 7.67 24.28 7.87
CA ASN A 128 8.70 24.40 8.90
C ASN A 128 9.70 25.50 8.56
N PRO A 129 10.16 26.29 9.55
CA PRO A 129 11.24 27.25 9.34
C PRO A 129 12.59 26.53 9.14
N PRO A 130 13.60 27.20 8.55
CA PRO A 130 14.88 26.59 8.21
C PRO A 130 15.61 25.90 9.37
N GLU A 131 15.51 26.43 10.58
CA GLU A 131 16.20 25.91 11.77
C GLU A 131 15.66 24.54 12.18
N VAL A 132 14.33 24.37 12.13
CA VAL A 132 13.67 23.08 12.42
C VAL A 132 14.02 22.05 11.36
N LEU A 133 14.05 22.47 10.08
CA LEU A 133 14.42 21.58 8.97
C LEU A 133 15.89 21.14 9.06
N HIS A 134 16.78 22.03 9.48
CA HIS A 134 18.19 21.70 9.67
C HIS A 134 18.34 20.56 10.69
N LEU A 135 17.75 20.72 11.88
CA LEU A 135 17.79 19.68 12.92
C LEU A 135 17.13 18.36 12.46
N ALA A 136 15.97 18.42 11.82
CA ALA A 136 15.29 17.23 11.32
C ALA A 136 16.12 16.49 10.26
N ASN A 137 16.78 17.24 9.36
CA ASN A 137 17.67 16.66 8.36
C ASN A 137 18.87 15.97 9.00
N GLU A 138 19.52 16.59 9.99
CA GLU A 138 20.65 15.99 10.72
C GLU A 138 20.25 14.69 11.44
N VAL A 139 19.12 14.68 12.13
CA VAL A 139 18.63 13.49 12.84
C VAL A 139 18.30 12.34 11.86
N SER A 140 17.80 12.66 10.67
CA SER A 140 17.35 11.66 9.69
C SER A 140 18.45 11.06 8.82
N VAL A 141 19.71 11.52 8.90
CA VAL A 141 20.80 11.10 8.00
C VAL A 141 20.93 9.58 7.92
N ASP A 142 20.98 8.89 9.06
CA ASP A 142 21.15 7.45 9.10
C ASP A 142 19.92 6.69 8.62
N ALA A 143 18.71 7.25 8.83
CA ALA A 143 17.47 6.65 8.35
C ALA A 143 17.36 6.74 6.82
N ARG A 144 17.84 7.81 6.20
CA ARG A 144 17.85 7.99 4.73
C ARG A 144 18.86 7.11 3.99
N ARG A 145 19.86 6.56 4.71
CA ARG A 145 20.89 5.68 4.14
C ARG A 145 20.48 4.21 4.11
N ARG A 146 19.39 3.85 4.79
CA ARG A 146 18.86 2.48 4.89
C ARG A 146 17.85 2.23 3.77
#